data_AF-A0A498QDY8-F1
#
_entry.id   AF-A0A498QDY8-F1
#
_cell.length_a   1.000
_cell.length_b   1.000
_cell.length_c   1.000
_cell.angle_alpha   90.00
_cell.angle_beta   90.00
_cell.angle_gamma   90.00
#
_symmetry.space_group_name_H-M   'P 1'
#
loop_
_entity.id
_entity.type
_entity.pdbx_description
1 polymer ?
#
loop_
_entity_poly.entity_id
_entity_poly.type
_entity_poly.pdbx_seq_one_letter_code
_entity_poly.pdbx_strand_id
1 'polypeptide(L)'
;MSWVIAAPEYVAAAADDLAGIGSTLGQANMAAVAPISGVLPAGADEVSFAVSALFDAHAQAYQALSAQAALFHQQFVQLMTGGAGQYAAAEAANVLPMQVAADAVNSPAQALTGRPLIGNGANGAPGTGQNGGPGGWLLGNGGNGGSGAVGQNGGNGGSAGLWGNGGNGAPGGAGAAVPNGAGMPGGNGGTGGNGGWLYGLGGQGGTGGNGSSAVAVPGGAGLNGGAGGNGGPGGNGGLLFGQGGVGGVGGNGGNATGATNVSSLGGTAGSAGNGGDGGHSGWIYGDGGAGGNSGNGGSFVPGSGIIDGATGGNFAPTAGKGGNSGLFGNGGPGGNGGLGGAGQAASGDLTVGGQGGDGVSGGNGGNGGFIWGNGGQGGAGGNGADGGGNSGTTLSFNGGGGFGGFGGWGGQSGLIGSGGNGGAGGNGGNGGSGGNRGGDAGPGALGGFGGDAQLWGNGGAGANGGNTGNPGNLNGGGTGSVYQTSNGGNGGQGGFFAGNGGNGGNAGTIPAGFMAPAENGIGGNGGGAQLVGNGGNGGAGAGASQGGTGGTGGRGGDLFGQPGADGPA
;
A
#
# COMPACT_ATOMS: atom_id res chain seq x y z
N MET A 1 15.13 6.98 -40.27
CA MET A 1 15.74 5.65 -40.06
C MET A 1 14.75 4.84 -39.26
N SER A 2 14.26 3.71 -39.79
CA SER A 2 13.30 2.85 -39.09
C SER A 2 14.03 2.03 -38.04
N TRP A 3 13.59 2.12 -36.78
CA TRP A 3 14.11 1.29 -35.69
C TRP A 3 13.73 -0.16 -35.95
N VAL A 4 14.72 -1.05 -35.95
CA VAL A 4 14.50 -2.50 -36.03
C VAL A 4 14.49 -3.02 -34.59
N ILE A 5 13.38 -3.60 -34.16
CA ILE A 5 13.25 -4.27 -32.85
C ILE A 5 13.26 -5.78 -33.15
N ALA A 6 14.28 -6.48 -32.66
CA ALA A 6 14.36 -7.93 -32.66
C ALA A 6 14.59 -8.41 -31.23
N ALA A 7 14.17 -9.63 -30.92
CA ALA A 7 14.42 -10.27 -29.62
C ALA A 7 15.22 -11.57 -29.87
N PRO A 8 16.55 -11.46 -30.05
CA PRO A 8 17.41 -12.54 -30.55
C PRO A 8 17.33 -13.83 -29.73
N GLU A 9 17.09 -13.71 -28.42
CA GLU A 9 17.00 -14.84 -27.47
C GLU A 9 15.79 -15.73 -27.77
N TYR A 10 14.65 -15.14 -28.15
CA TYR A 10 13.45 -15.90 -28.50
C TYR A 10 13.58 -16.57 -29.88
N VAL A 11 14.29 -15.94 -30.81
CA VAL A 11 14.56 -16.51 -32.14
C VAL A 11 15.56 -17.66 -32.06
N ALA A 12 16.57 -17.57 -31.20
CA ALA A 12 17.51 -18.66 -30.95
C ALA A 12 16.82 -19.87 -30.31
N ALA A 13 16.02 -19.66 -29.26
CA ALA A 13 15.26 -20.73 -28.61
C ALA A 13 14.29 -21.44 -29.58
N ALA A 14 13.58 -20.68 -30.41
CA ALA A 14 12.68 -21.26 -31.40
C ALA A 14 13.42 -22.04 -32.51
N ALA A 15 14.65 -21.64 -32.88
CA ALA A 15 15.47 -22.40 -33.82
C ALA A 15 15.92 -23.75 -33.24
N ASP A 16 16.23 -23.81 -31.94
CA ASP A 16 16.56 -25.05 -31.23
C ASP A 16 15.34 -25.99 -31.13
N ASP A 17 14.17 -25.44 -30.80
CA ASP A 17 12.91 -26.22 -30.79
C ASP A 17 12.60 -26.80 -32.17
N LEU A 18 12.75 -25.99 -33.23
CA LEU A 18 12.57 -26.44 -34.61
C LEU A 18 13.61 -27.52 -34.98
N ALA A 19 14.87 -27.40 -34.56
CA ALA A 19 15.87 -28.45 -34.76
C ALA A 19 15.44 -29.76 -34.08
N GLY A 20 14.88 -29.68 -32.87
CA GLY A 20 14.26 -30.80 -32.16
C GLY A 20 13.13 -31.46 -32.96
N ILE A 21 12.17 -30.67 -33.44
CA ILE A 21 11.05 -31.15 -34.29
C ILE A 21 11.57 -31.83 -35.56
N GLY A 22 12.56 -31.25 -36.22
CA GLY A 22 13.17 -31.81 -37.43
C GLY A 22 13.81 -33.18 -37.16
N SER A 23 14.48 -33.34 -36.02
CA SER A 23 15.04 -34.62 -35.56
C SER A 23 13.94 -35.67 -35.33
N THR A 24 12.88 -35.32 -34.59
CA THR A 24 11.76 -36.23 -34.31
C THR A 24 11.03 -36.65 -35.60
N LEU A 25 10.78 -35.71 -36.51
CA LEU A 25 10.13 -36.00 -37.79
C LEU A 25 11.00 -36.90 -38.67
N GLY A 26 12.32 -36.67 -38.70
CA GLY A 26 13.27 -37.53 -39.40
C GLY A 26 13.23 -38.96 -38.87
N GLN A 27 13.24 -39.14 -37.55
CA GLN A 27 13.14 -40.46 -36.91
C GLN A 27 11.80 -41.16 -37.21
N ALA A 28 10.69 -40.42 -37.14
CA ALA A 28 9.36 -40.95 -37.45
C ALA A 28 9.26 -41.39 -38.91
N ASN A 29 9.77 -40.60 -39.85
CA ASN A 29 9.77 -40.92 -41.27
C ASN A 29 10.62 -42.16 -41.60
N MET A 30 11.75 -42.34 -40.91
CA MET A 30 12.56 -43.56 -41.04
C MET A 30 11.86 -44.80 -40.46
N ALA A 31 11.22 -44.66 -39.30
CA ALA A 31 10.48 -45.76 -38.68
C ALA A 31 9.26 -46.21 -39.52
N ALA A 32 8.64 -45.27 -40.24
CA ALA A 32 7.48 -45.52 -41.07
C ALA A 32 7.80 -46.23 -42.40
N VAL A 33 9.06 -46.26 -42.87
CA VAL A 33 9.45 -46.82 -44.19
C VAL A 33 8.95 -48.26 -44.36
N ALA A 34 9.28 -49.14 -43.40
CA ALA A 34 8.97 -50.56 -43.50
C ALA A 34 7.46 -50.87 -43.51
N PRO A 35 6.61 -50.32 -42.61
CA PRO A 35 5.18 -50.64 -42.61
C PRO A 35 4.41 -50.07 -43.81
N ILE A 36 4.86 -48.97 -44.43
CA ILE A 36 4.13 -48.35 -45.56
C ILE A 36 4.55 -48.89 -46.95
N SER A 37 5.73 -49.49 -47.06
CA SER A 37 6.24 -50.13 -48.30
C SER A 37 6.08 -51.66 -48.31
N GLY A 38 5.45 -52.21 -47.27
CA GLY A 38 5.23 -53.64 -47.09
C GLY A 38 3.76 -54.05 -47.18
N VAL A 39 2.90 -53.23 -47.80
CA VAL A 39 1.45 -53.51 -47.88
C VAL A 39 1.22 -54.65 -48.86
N LEU A 40 0.81 -55.81 -48.36
CA LEU A 40 0.50 -56.97 -49.19
C LEU A 40 -0.93 -56.89 -49.78
N PRO A 41 -1.18 -57.46 -50.97
CA PRO A 41 -2.52 -57.59 -51.52
C PRO A 41 -3.46 -58.34 -50.56
N ALA A 42 -4.67 -57.83 -50.36
CA ALA A 42 -5.66 -58.44 -49.45
C ALA A 42 -6.25 -59.76 -50.01
N GLY A 43 -6.21 -59.94 -51.33
CA GLY A 43 -6.62 -61.14 -52.04
C GLY A 43 -5.74 -61.37 -53.28
N ALA A 44 -5.90 -62.54 -53.93
CA ALA A 44 -5.15 -62.89 -55.14
C ALA A 44 -5.72 -62.24 -56.43
N ASP A 45 -6.67 -61.31 -56.29
CA ASP A 45 -7.29 -60.62 -57.41
C ASP A 45 -6.46 -59.41 -57.86
N GLU A 46 -6.63 -59.04 -59.14
CA GLU A 46 -5.90 -57.95 -59.77
C GLU A 46 -6.18 -56.58 -59.13
N VAL A 47 -7.36 -56.38 -58.53
CA VAL A 47 -7.71 -55.12 -57.84
C VAL A 47 -6.90 -54.99 -56.56
N SER A 48 -6.78 -56.06 -55.76
CA SER A 48 -5.93 -56.10 -54.57
C SER A 48 -4.45 -55.84 -54.87
N PHE A 49 -3.92 -56.40 -55.97
CA PHE A 49 -2.54 -56.13 -56.42
C PHE A 49 -2.35 -54.69 -56.92
N ALA A 50 -3.33 -54.15 -57.65
CA ALA A 50 -3.27 -52.76 -58.12
C ALA A 50 -3.32 -51.76 -56.95
N VAL A 51 -4.11 -52.06 -55.91
CA VAL A 51 -4.22 -51.25 -54.70
C VAL A 51 -2.92 -51.31 -53.88
N SER A 52 -2.27 -52.46 -53.71
CA SER A 52 -0.97 -52.53 -53.02
C SER A 52 0.12 -51.78 -53.80
N ALA A 53 0.16 -51.91 -55.13
CA ALA A 53 1.11 -51.18 -55.98
C ALA A 53 0.91 -49.66 -55.91
N LEU A 54 -0.34 -49.18 -55.79
CA LEU A 54 -0.64 -47.77 -55.54
C LEU A 54 -0.09 -47.30 -54.19
N PHE A 55 -0.24 -48.10 -53.13
CA PHE A 55 0.32 -47.79 -51.81
C PHE A 55 1.85 -47.75 -51.82
N ASP A 56 2.51 -48.68 -52.52
CA ASP A 56 3.98 -48.68 -52.67
C ASP A 56 4.48 -47.45 -53.44
N ALA A 57 3.81 -47.09 -54.54
CA ALA A 57 4.14 -45.88 -55.30
C ALA A 57 3.93 -44.61 -54.46
N HIS A 58 2.87 -44.57 -53.65
CA HIS A 58 2.61 -43.47 -52.73
C HIS A 58 3.65 -43.38 -51.61
N ALA A 59 4.09 -44.52 -51.07
CA ALA A 59 5.16 -44.59 -50.08
C ALA A 59 6.49 -44.03 -50.62
N GLN A 60 6.85 -44.36 -51.86
CA GLN A 60 8.06 -43.82 -52.50
C GLN A 60 7.97 -42.31 -52.71
N ALA A 61 6.81 -41.81 -53.18
CA ALA A 61 6.57 -40.38 -53.34
C ALA A 61 6.63 -39.64 -51.98
N TYR A 62 6.07 -40.22 -50.93
CA TYR A 62 6.11 -39.69 -49.57
C TYR A 62 7.55 -39.60 -49.03
N GLN A 63 8.37 -40.63 -49.24
CA GLN A 63 9.78 -40.65 -48.80
C GLN A 63 10.62 -39.60 -49.52
N ALA A 64 10.42 -39.43 -50.84
CA ALA A 64 11.09 -38.40 -51.62
C ALA A 64 10.72 -36.98 -51.14
N LEU A 65 9.42 -36.72 -50.91
CA LEU A 65 8.95 -35.44 -50.38
C LEU A 65 9.46 -35.17 -48.96
N SER A 66 9.48 -36.19 -48.11
CA SER A 66 9.96 -36.08 -46.72
C SER A 66 11.46 -35.73 -46.67
N ALA A 67 12.26 -36.29 -47.56
CA ALA A 67 13.68 -35.93 -47.68
C ALA A 67 13.86 -34.46 -48.14
N GLN A 68 13.05 -34.00 -49.09
CA GLN A 68 13.08 -32.61 -49.55
C GLN A 68 12.64 -31.63 -48.45
N ALA A 69 11.59 -31.98 -47.68
CA ALA A 69 11.13 -31.20 -46.54
C ALA A 69 12.17 -31.13 -45.42
N ALA A 70 12.89 -32.22 -45.15
CA ALA A 70 13.97 -32.24 -44.16
C ALA A 70 15.12 -31.28 -44.55
N LEU A 71 15.50 -31.23 -45.83
CA LEU A 71 16.52 -30.31 -46.32
C LEU A 71 16.08 -28.84 -46.21
N PHE A 72 14.84 -28.54 -46.59
CA PHE A 72 14.27 -27.21 -46.43
C PHE A 72 14.25 -26.79 -44.94
N HIS A 73 13.81 -27.69 -44.06
CA HIS A 73 13.74 -27.44 -42.62
C HIS A 73 15.12 -27.14 -42.03
N GLN A 74 16.15 -27.90 -42.42
CA GLN A 74 17.52 -27.64 -42.00
C GLN A 74 18.02 -26.26 -42.45
N GLN A 75 17.77 -25.89 -43.71
CA GLN A 75 18.15 -24.56 -44.22
C GLN A 75 17.41 -23.44 -43.50
N PHE A 76 16.12 -23.64 -43.18
CA PHE A 76 15.31 -22.69 -42.43
C PHE A 76 15.85 -22.47 -41.01
N VAL A 77 16.16 -23.55 -40.29
CA VAL A 77 16.78 -23.47 -38.95
C VAL A 77 18.14 -22.77 -39.01
N GLN A 78 18.99 -23.13 -39.98
CA GLN A 78 20.31 -22.48 -40.15
C GLN A 78 20.20 -20.98 -40.44
N LEU A 79 19.24 -20.57 -41.27
CA LEU A 79 18.99 -19.17 -41.57
C LEU A 79 18.46 -18.42 -40.33
N MET A 80 17.62 -19.06 -39.54
CA MET A 80 17.04 -18.49 -38.32
C MET A 80 18.11 -18.30 -37.23
N THR A 81 18.98 -19.29 -37.01
CA THR A 81 20.13 -19.20 -36.10
C THR A 81 21.14 -18.14 -36.58
N GLY A 82 21.44 -18.12 -37.89
CA GLY A 82 22.32 -17.12 -38.50
C GLY A 82 21.75 -15.70 -38.35
N GLY A 83 20.45 -15.53 -38.58
CA GLY A 83 19.75 -14.26 -38.41
C GLY A 83 19.80 -13.75 -36.96
N ALA A 84 19.50 -14.62 -35.98
CA ALA A 84 19.61 -14.27 -34.56
C ALA A 84 21.03 -13.82 -34.18
N GLY A 85 22.05 -14.52 -34.66
CA GLY A 85 23.45 -14.16 -34.45
C GLY A 85 23.84 -12.82 -35.06
N GLN A 86 23.31 -12.46 -36.24
CA GLN A 86 23.56 -11.15 -36.87
C GLN A 86 22.89 -10.01 -36.10
N TYR A 87 21.69 -10.21 -35.55
CA TYR A 87 21.04 -9.22 -34.69
C TYR A 87 21.82 -9.01 -33.38
N ALA A 88 22.24 -10.09 -32.71
CA ALA A 88 23.06 -10.00 -31.50
C ALA A 88 24.44 -9.35 -31.77
N ALA A 89 25.08 -9.65 -32.91
CA ALA A 89 26.32 -9.02 -33.31
C ALA A 89 26.14 -7.53 -33.66
N ALA A 90 25.03 -7.16 -34.28
CA ALA A 90 24.69 -5.76 -34.55
C ALA A 90 24.44 -4.98 -33.26
N GLU A 91 23.81 -5.59 -32.25
CA GLU A 91 23.69 -4.97 -30.92
C GLU A 91 25.07 -4.77 -30.27
N ALA A 92 25.89 -5.82 -30.22
CA ALA A 92 27.23 -5.74 -29.62
C ALA A 92 28.15 -4.73 -30.32
N ALA A 93 28.11 -4.64 -31.66
CA ALA A 93 28.91 -3.70 -32.45
C ALA A 93 28.52 -2.23 -32.21
N ASN A 94 27.27 -1.97 -31.81
CA ASN A 94 26.79 -0.62 -31.51
C ASN A 94 27.01 -0.20 -30.05
N VAL A 95 27.25 -1.13 -29.11
CA VAL A 95 27.49 -0.82 -27.69
C VAL A 95 28.83 -0.12 -27.47
N LEU A 96 29.92 -0.61 -28.06
CA LEU A 96 31.27 -0.09 -27.83
C LEU A 96 31.46 1.37 -28.29
N PRO A 97 31.03 1.77 -29.51
CA PRO A 97 31.10 3.17 -29.93
C PRO A 97 30.24 4.10 -29.06
N MET A 98 29.09 3.61 -28.58
CA MET A 98 28.22 4.38 -27.68
C MET A 98 28.83 4.56 -26.28
N GLN A 99 29.51 3.55 -25.74
CA GLN A 99 30.24 3.66 -24.47
C GLN A 99 31.39 4.66 -24.57
N VAL A 100 32.20 4.59 -25.62
CA VAL A 100 33.31 5.54 -25.84
C VAL A 100 32.79 6.98 -25.97
N ALA A 101 31.67 7.18 -26.67
CA ALA A 101 31.03 8.49 -26.78
C ALA A 101 30.49 8.98 -25.42
N ALA A 102 29.85 8.11 -24.64
CA ALA A 102 29.35 8.44 -23.31
C ALA A 102 30.49 8.81 -22.35
N ASP A 103 31.59 8.05 -22.38
CA ASP A 103 32.78 8.31 -21.55
C ASP A 103 33.46 9.63 -21.95
N ALA A 104 33.56 9.94 -23.24
CA ALA A 104 34.10 11.21 -23.70
C ALA A 104 33.27 12.42 -23.22
N VAL A 105 31.94 12.28 -23.21
CA VAL A 105 31.01 13.32 -22.72
C VAL A 105 31.04 13.43 -21.19
N ASN A 106 31.14 12.31 -20.48
CA ASN A 106 31.07 12.27 -19.02
C ASN A 106 32.40 12.56 -18.33
N SER A 107 33.54 12.22 -18.94
CA SER A 107 34.86 12.29 -18.30
C SER A 107 35.19 13.68 -17.72
N PRO A 108 34.96 14.80 -18.42
CA PRO A 108 35.22 16.12 -17.85
C PRO A 108 34.35 16.41 -16.63
N ALA A 109 33.05 16.10 -16.71
CA ALA A 109 32.11 16.33 -15.61
C ALA A 109 32.39 15.42 -14.40
N GLN A 110 32.73 14.16 -14.66
CA GLN A 110 33.11 13.18 -13.64
C GLN A 110 34.40 13.60 -12.93
N ALA A 111 35.39 14.10 -13.66
CA ALA A 111 36.64 14.61 -13.07
C ALA A 111 36.44 15.89 -12.24
N LEU A 112 35.53 16.78 -12.66
CA LEU A 112 35.29 18.07 -11.99
C LEU A 112 34.32 17.97 -10.80
N THR A 113 33.31 17.10 -10.89
CA THR A 113 32.19 17.07 -9.93
C THR A 113 31.98 15.72 -9.25
N GLY A 114 32.70 14.68 -9.68
CA GLY A 114 32.48 13.30 -9.20
C GLY A 114 31.19 12.66 -9.70
N ARG A 115 30.47 13.31 -10.63
CA ARG A 115 29.16 12.89 -11.13
C ARG A 115 29.08 13.04 -12.66
N PRO A 116 28.51 12.05 -13.38
CA PRO A 116 28.46 12.10 -14.83
C PRO A 116 27.50 13.20 -15.30
N LEU A 117 27.68 13.65 -16.53
CA LEU A 117 26.76 14.60 -17.15
C LEU A 117 25.46 13.88 -17.59
N ILE A 118 25.61 12.67 -18.13
CA ILE A 118 24.53 11.82 -18.62
C ILE A 118 24.71 10.40 -18.07
N GLY A 119 23.65 9.84 -17.49
CA GLY A 119 23.63 8.45 -17.01
C GLY A 119 22.72 8.28 -15.80
N ASN A 120 22.19 7.09 -15.58
CA ASN A 120 21.41 6.82 -14.38
C ASN A 120 22.30 6.67 -13.16
N GLY A 121 21.75 6.95 -11.99
CA GLY A 121 22.41 6.70 -10.72
C GLY A 121 22.53 5.22 -10.45
N ALA A 122 23.62 4.82 -9.80
CA ALA A 122 23.82 3.43 -9.39
C ALA A 122 22.79 3.03 -8.33
N ASN A 123 22.20 1.84 -8.45
CA ASN A 123 21.32 1.32 -7.41
C ASN A 123 22.14 0.91 -6.17
N GLY A 124 21.58 1.09 -4.98
CA GLY A 124 22.13 0.54 -3.76
C GLY A 124 22.08 -0.99 -3.75
N ALA A 125 23.09 -1.62 -3.16
CA ALA A 125 23.14 -3.08 -3.07
C ALA A 125 22.02 -3.63 -2.17
N PRO A 126 21.26 -4.64 -2.59
CA PRO A 126 20.23 -5.26 -1.74
C PRO A 126 20.79 -5.81 -0.43
N GLY A 127 20.01 -5.70 0.66
CA GLY A 127 20.39 -6.16 2.00
C GLY A 127 21.44 -5.29 2.70
N THR A 128 21.86 -4.16 2.12
CA THR A 128 22.87 -3.28 2.74
C THR A 128 22.29 -2.00 3.31
N GLY A 129 21.07 -1.63 2.94
CA GLY A 129 20.52 -0.29 3.20
C GLY A 129 21.25 0.84 2.47
N GLN A 130 22.10 0.53 1.48
CA GLN A 130 22.86 1.54 0.75
C GLN A 130 21.92 2.42 -0.07
N ASN A 131 22.14 3.73 -0.04
CA ASN A 131 21.39 4.68 -0.86
C ASN A 131 21.68 4.49 -2.35
N GLY A 132 20.70 4.76 -3.19
CA GLY A 132 20.89 4.93 -4.62
C GLY A 132 21.70 6.20 -4.91
N GLY A 133 22.62 6.08 -5.87
CA GLY A 133 23.41 7.20 -6.37
C GLY A 133 22.54 8.20 -7.15
N PRO A 134 22.98 9.46 -7.24
CA PRO A 134 22.28 10.45 -8.05
C PRO A 134 22.42 10.13 -9.56
N GLY A 135 21.39 10.47 -10.36
CA GLY A 135 21.46 10.44 -11.83
C GLY A 135 22.46 11.46 -12.37
N GLY A 136 22.77 11.50 -13.66
CA GLY A 136 23.68 12.49 -14.26
C GLY A 136 23.14 13.92 -14.12
N TRP A 137 24.00 14.93 -14.26
CA TRP A 137 23.60 16.34 -14.09
C TRP A 137 22.55 16.81 -15.09
N LEU A 138 22.63 16.38 -16.36
CA LEU A 138 21.69 16.80 -17.41
C LEU A 138 20.59 15.78 -17.64
N LEU A 139 20.96 14.51 -17.82
CA LEU A 139 20.02 13.44 -18.11
C LEU A 139 20.36 12.21 -17.27
N GLY A 140 19.41 11.76 -16.47
CA GLY A 140 19.59 10.55 -15.69
C GLY A 140 18.59 10.43 -14.58
N ASN A 141 18.00 9.24 -14.46
CA ASN A 141 17.21 8.89 -13.30
C ASN A 141 18.12 8.67 -12.10
N GLY A 142 17.62 8.96 -10.90
CA GLY A 142 18.28 8.52 -9.68
C GLY A 142 18.26 7.00 -9.55
N GLY A 143 19.30 6.45 -8.90
CA GLY A 143 19.35 5.02 -8.58
C GLY A 143 18.38 4.67 -7.47
N ASN A 144 17.86 3.45 -7.47
CA ASN A 144 17.03 2.95 -6.37
C ASN A 144 17.90 2.67 -5.14
N GLY A 145 17.34 2.85 -3.94
CA GLY A 145 17.98 2.38 -2.71
C GLY A 145 18.10 0.85 -2.68
N GLY A 146 19.06 0.35 -1.90
CA GLY A 146 19.19 -1.07 -1.56
C GLY A 146 18.35 -1.40 -0.33
N SER A 147 17.68 -2.56 -0.32
CA SER A 147 16.89 -2.99 0.84
C SER A 147 17.73 -3.12 2.11
N GLY A 148 17.12 -2.91 3.28
CA GLY A 148 17.78 -3.11 4.57
C GLY A 148 18.01 -4.59 4.88
N ALA A 149 19.14 -4.92 5.49
CA ALA A 149 19.31 -6.17 6.24
C ALA A 149 18.38 -6.21 7.46
N VAL A 150 18.30 -7.36 8.13
CA VAL A 150 17.56 -7.53 9.39
C VAL A 150 17.89 -6.40 10.38
N GLY A 151 16.85 -5.70 10.85
CA GLY A 151 16.91 -4.56 11.76
C GLY A 151 17.52 -3.28 11.18
N GLN A 152 17.91 -3.26 9.91
CA GLN A 152 18.53 -2.12 9.24
C GLN A 152 17.53 -1.39 8.35
N ASN A 153 17.75 -0.08 8.19
CA ASN A 153 16.92 0.75 7.31
C ASN A 153 17.15 0.40 5.84
N GLY A 154 16.14 0.66 5.02
CA GLY A 154 16.26 0.67 3.58
C GLY A 154 17.00 1.92 3.11
N GLY A 155 17.75 1.78 2.02
CA GLY A 155 18.45 2.89 1.40
C GLY A 155 17.48 3.86 0.74
N ASN A 156 17.83 5.14 0.77
CA ASN A 156 17.10 6.18 0.06
C ASN A 156 17.29 6.04 -1.46
N GLY A 157 16.30 6.42 -2.23
CA GLY A 157 16.44 6.63 -3.66
C GLY A 157 17.29 7.86 -3.96
N GLY A 158 18.10 7.77 -5.01
CA GLY A 158 18.91 8.87 -5.50
C GLY A 158 18.06 9.93 -6.21
N SER A 159 18.48 11.18 -6.19
CA SER A 159 17.83 12.25 -6.96
C SER A 159 18.27 12.23 -8.42
N ALA A 160 17.39 12.67 -9.32
CA ALA A 160 17.73 12.93 -10.72
C ALA A 160 18.52 14.25 -10.90
N GLY A 161 18.94 14.52 -12.14
CA GLY A 161 19.61 15.78 -12.54
C GLY A 161 18.63 16.86 -13.02
N LEU A 162 18.89 17.44 -14.19
CA LEU A 162 17.98 18.38 -14.86
C LEU A 162 16.74 17.66 -15.40
N TRP A 163 16.94 16.51 -16.05
CA TRP A 163 15.90 15.62 -16.57
C TRP A 163 16.06 14.22 -15.99
N GLY A 164 14.96 13.64 -15.52
CA GLY A 164 14.92 12.25 -15.06
C GLY A 164 14.04 12.07 -13.84
N ASN A 165 13.69 10.84 -13.53
CA ASN A 165 12.88 10.49 -12.36
C ASN A 165 13.78 10.22 -11.15
N GLY A 166 13.31 10.57 -9.96
CA GLY A 166 13.95 10.15 -8.73
C GLY A 166 13.92 8.63 -8.58
N GLY A 167 14.96 8.07 -7.98
CA GLY A 167 15.01 6.64 -7.66
C GLY A 167 14.07 6.31 -6.51
N ASN A 168 13.61 5.07 -6.44
CA ASN A 168 12.77 4.62 -5.34
C ASN A 168 13.59 4.40 -4.06
N GLY A 169 13.01 4.77 -2.93
CA GLY A 169 13.47 4.30 -1.62
C GLY A 169 13.22 2.81 -1.46
N ALA A 170 14.07 2.14 -0.68
CA ALA A 170 14.00 0.70 -0.50
C ALA A 170 13.30 0.31 0.81
N PRO A 171 12.76 -0.91 0.91
CA PRO A 171 12.21 -1.42 2.15
C PRO A 171 13.25 -1.49 3.28
N GLY A 172 12.83 -1.17 4.50
CA GLY A 172 13.56 -1.50 5.72
C GLY A 172 13.49 -2.99 6.03
N GLY A 173 14.54 -3.53 6.65
CA GLY A 173 14.58 -4.94 7.00
C GLY A 173 13.74 -5.25 8.24
N ALA A 174 13.20 -6.46 8.32
CA ALA A 174 12.45 -6.91 9.48
C ALA A 174 13.31 -6.94 10.74
N GLY A 175 12.71 -6.77 11.91
CA GLY A 175 13.39 -6.85 13.19
C GLY A 175 14.05 -8.22 13.40
N ALA A 176 15.18 -8.24 14.11
CA ALA A 176 15.88 -9.49 14.41
C ALA A 176 15.08 -10.35 15.40
N ALA A 177 14.99 -11.64 15.13
CA ALA A 177 14.46 -12.59 16.09
C ALA A 177 15.52 -12.88 17.16
N VAL A 178 15.14 -12.76 18.43
CA VAL A 178 16.02 -13.08 19.57
C VAL A 178 15.48 -14.34 20.25
N PRO A 179 16.24 -15.44 20.32
CA PRO A 179 15.84 -16.61 21.08
C PRO A 179 15.55 -16.23 22.53
N ASN A 180 14.37 -16.59 23.04
CA ASN A 180 13.95 -16.29 24.41
C ASN A 180 14.05 -14.79 24.77
N GLY A 181 13.85 -13.91 23.80
CA GLY A 181 14.01 -12.47 23.97
C GLY A 181 12.80 -11.68 23.51
N ALA A 182 12.79 -10.40 23.90
CA ALA A 182 11.86 -9.43 23.36
C ALA A 182 12.06 -9.26 21.85
N GLY A 183 10.99 -8.85 21.17
CA GLY A 183 11.04 -8.47 19.77
C GLY A 183 11.92 -7.23 19.57
N MET A 184 12.63 -7.20 18.45
CA MET A 184 13.46 -6.10 18.00
C MET A 184 12.72 -5.29 16.93
N PRO A 185 12.96 -3.97 16.88
CA PRO A 185 12.29 -3.11 15.91
C PRO A 185 12.68 -3.45 14.46
N GLY A 186 11.75 -3.24 13.53
CA GLY A 186 12.04 -3.23 12.11
C GLY A 186 12.74 -1.93 11.69
N GLY A 187 13.52 -2.00 10.61
CA GLY A 187 14.16 -0.84 10.02
C GLY A 187 13.18 0.05 9.27
N ASN A 188 13.46 1.34 9.17
CA ASN A 188 12.65 2.27 8.39
C ASN A 188 12.83 2.04 6.88
N GLY A 189 11.81 2.33 6.10
CA GLY A 189 11.91 2.43 4.65
C GLY A 189 12.72 3.67 4.23
N GLY A 190 13.45 3.57 3.13
CA GLY A 190 14.22 4.68 2.58
C GLY A 190 13.32 5.73 1.92
N THR A 191 13.77 6.98 1.91
CA THR A 191 13.05 8.06 1.22
C THR A 191 13.09 7.86 -0.29
N GLY A 192 12.04 8.24 -1.01
CA GLY A 192 12.09 8.39 -2.46
C GLY A 192 13.02 9.54 -2.88
N GLY A 193 13.71 9.38 -4.01
CA GLY A 193 14.56 10.42 -4.57
C GLY A 193 13.75 11.49 -5.29
N ASN A 194 14.30 12.70 -5.41
CA ASN A 194 13.60 13.78 -6.13
C ASN A 194 13.71 13.62 -7.64
N GLY A 195 12.64 14.00 -8.35
CA GLY A 195 12.60 14.15 -9.80
C GLY A 195 13.53 15.29 -10.28
N GLY A 196 13.79 15.30 -11.58
CA GLY A 196 14.73 16.20 -12.21
C GLY A 196 14.26 17.65 -12.19
N TRP A 197 15.19 18.60 -12.10
CA TRP A 197 14.88 20.00 -11.86
C TRP A 197 13.87 20.60 -12.86
N LEU A 198 13.98 20.30 -14.15
CA LEU A 198 13.02 20.77 -15.14
C LEU A 198 11.82 19.83 -15.27
N TYR A 199 12.08 18.53 -15.35
CA TYR A 199 11.05 17.50 -15.41
C TYR A 199 11.52 16.21 -14.76
N GLY A 200 10.63 15.60 -13.99
CA GLY A 200 10.82 14.27 -13.46
C GLY A 200 9.78 13.88 -12.45
N LEU A 201 9.47 12.60 -12.36
CA LEU A 201 8.62 12.08 -11.28
C LEU A 201 9.47 11.90 -10.02
N GLY A 202 8.87 12.16 -8.87
CA GLY A 202 9.45 11.78 -7.58
C GLY A 202 9.46 10.27 -7.41
N GLY A 203 10.53 9.74 -6.83
CA GLY A 203 10.63 8.33 -6.50
C GLY A 203 9.70 7.93 -5.37
N GLN A 204 9.25 6.69 -5.35
CA GLN A 204 8.41 6.18 -4.26
C GLN A 204 9.23 6.03 -2.96
N GLY A 205 8.59 6.24 -1.82
CA GLY A 205 9.15 5.90 -0.52
C GLY A 205 9.14 4.39 -0.26
N GLY A 206 10.17 3.89 0.42
CA GLY A 206 10.29 2.49 0.79
C GLY A 206 9.36 2.11 1.94
N THR A 207 8.94 0.85 2.01
CA THR A 207 8.13 0.35 3.12
C THR A 207 8.96 0.19 4.39
N GLY A 208 8.36 0.44 5.55
CA GLY A 208 8.96 0.09 6.84
C GLY A 208 9.03 -1.43 7.04
N GLY A 209 10.08 -1.90 7.71
CA GLY A 209 10.24 -3.30 8.10
C GLY A 209 9.34 -3.66 9.28
N ASN A 210 8.83 -4.89 9.32
CA ASN A 210 8.04 -5.36 10.46
C ASN A 210 8.93 -5.53 11.70
N GLY A 211 8.42 -5.21 12.88
CA GLY A 211 9.03 -5.59 14.14
C GLY A 211 8.94 -7.10 14.36
N SER A 212 9.96 -7.70 14.99
CA SER A 212 9.91 -9.13 15.30
C SER A 212 9.02 -9.40 16.51
N SER A 213 8.41 -10.59 16.54
CA SER A 213 7.64 -11.03 17.70
C SER A 213 8.58 -11.44 18.83
N ALA A 214 8.13 -11.24 20.07
CA ALA A 214 8.75 -11.83 21.24
C ALA A 214 8.64 -13.36 21.22
N VAL A 215 9.55 -14.03 21.94
CA VAL A 215 9.53 -15.49 22.11
C VAL A 215 9.29 -15.82 23.57
N ALA A 216 8.18 -16.50 23.87
CA ALA A 216 7.76 -16.79 25.24
C ALA A 216 8.81 -17.61 26.01
N VAL A 217 9.03 -17.25 27.27
CA VAL A 217 9.91 -17.99 28.19
C VAL A 217 9.05 -18.76 29.19
N PRO A 218 9.15 -20.10 29.29
CA PRO A 218 8.39 -20.89 30.26
C PRO A 218 8.63 -20.41 31.70
N GLY A 219 7.56 -20.13 32.44
CA GLY A 219 7.64 -19.61 33.82
C GLY A 219 8.17 -18.18 33.91
N GLY A 220 8.35 -17.50 32.77
CA GLY A 220 8.90 -16.16 32.66
C GLY A 220 7.85 -15.06 32.67
N ALA A 221 8.36 -13.83 32.70
CA ALA A 221 7.60 -12.61 32.45
C ALA A 221 7.16 -12.51 30.99
N GLY A 222 6.15 -11.67 30.75
CA GLY A 222 5.79 -11.28 29.40
C GLY A 222 6.91 -10.46 28.74
N LEU A 223 7.06 -10.63 27.43
CA LEU A 223 8.10 -9.98 26.64
C LEU A 223 7.46 -9.12 25.55
N ASN A 224 8.03 -7.93 25.35
CA ASN A 224 7.50 -6.95 24.40
C ASN A 224 7.77 -7.37 22.95
N GLY A 225 6.84 -7.05 22.07
CA GLY A 225 7.06 -7.15 20.63
C GLY A 225 7.90 -5.98 20.10
N GLY A 226 8.59 -6.17 18.98
CA GLY A 226 9.38 -5.13 18.35
C GLY A 226 8.50 -4.13 17.61
N ALA A 227 8.83 -2.84 17.61
CA ALA A 227 8.09 -1.85 16.83
C ALA A 227 8.25 -2.06 15.31
N GLY A 228 7.23 -1.74 14.54
CA GLY A 228 7.33 -1.62 13.09
C GLY A 228 8.16 -0.39 12.69
N GLY A 229 8.97 -0.52 11.65
CA GLY A 229 9.70 0.61 11.07
C GLY A 229 8.78 1.55 10.31
N ASN A 230 9.13 2.83 10.22
CA ASN A 230 8.35 3.81 9.48
C ASN A 230 8.51 3.61 7.97
N GLY A 231 7.46 3.91 7.19
CA GLY A 231 7.56 4.08 5.76
C GLY A 231 8.36 5.33 5.41
N GLY A 232 9.14 5.26 4.33
CA GLY A 232 9.88 6.40 3.82
C GLY A 232 8.96 7.40 3.09
N PRO A 233 9.16 8.70 3.20
CA PRO A 233 8.45 9.68 2.39
C PRO A 233 8.73 9.47 0.90
N GLY A 234 7.75 9.79 0.06
CA GLY A 234 7.92 9.89 -1.38
C GLY A 234 8.79 11.10 -1.75
N GLY A 235 9.57 10.97 -2.82
CA GLY A 235 10.38 12.06 -3.34
C GLY A 235 9.52 13.11 -4.02
N ASN A 236 9.99 14.35 -4.07
CA ASN A 236 9.27 15.40 -4.80
C ASN A 236 9.38 15.18 -6.32
N GLY A 237 8.36 15.58 -7.06
CA GLY A 237 8.45 15.75 -8.51
C GLY A 237 9.49 16.81 -8.90
N GLY A 238 9.73 16.94 -10.21
CA GLY A 238 10.64 17.93 -10.75
C GLY A 238 10.20 19.35 -10.42
N LEU A 239 11.15 20.28 -10.24
CA LEU A 239 10.83 21.63 -9.73
C LEU A 239 9.76 22.34 -10.58
N LEU A 240 9.79 22.18 -11.91
CA LEU A 240 8.78 22.76 -12.81
C LEU A 240 7.67 21.77 -13.12
N PHE A 241 8.02 20.57 -13.59
CA PHE A 241 7.06 19.56 -14.03
C PHE A 241 7.32 18.20 -13.36
N GLY A 242 6.26 17.56 -12.88
CA GLY A 242 6.33 16.18 -12.41
C GLY A 242 5.43 15.91 -11.23
N GLN A 243 4.99 14.66 -11.12
CA GLN A 243 4.20 14.21 -9.98
C GLN A 243 5.12 13.89 -8.79
N GLY A 244 4.59 14.09 -7.59
CA GLY A 244 5.24 13.63 -6.37
C GLY A 244 5.19 12.11 -6.24
N GLY A 245 6.22 11.53 -5.63
CA GLY A 245 6.30 10.12 -5.33
C GLY A 245 5.33 9.72 -4.22
N VAL A 246 4.82 8.49 -4.27
CA VAL A 246 3.97 7.93 -3.20
C VAL A 246 4.82 7.65 -1.96
N GLY A 247 4.30 7.95 -0.78
CA GLY A 247 4.90 7.60 0.50
C GLY A 247 4.83 6.10 0.80
N GLY A 248 5.87 5.57 1.45
CA GLY A 248 5.97 4.17 1.80
C GLY A 248 5.02 3.78 2.94
N VAL A 249 4.58 2.52 2.94
CA VAL A 249 3.75 1.97 4.01
C VAL A 249 4.59 1.71 5.27
N GLY A 250 4.05 1.98 6.45
CA GLY A 250 4.67 1.61 7.73
C GLY A 250 4.69 0.10 8.00
N GLY A 251 5.71 -0.37 8.70
CA GLY A 251 5.83 -1.77 9.11
C GLY A 251 4.88 -2.13 10.25
N ASN A 252 4.49 -3.40 10.34
CA ASN A 252 3.67 -3.89 11.45
C ASN A 252 4.52 -4.04 12.73
N GLY A 253 3.90 -3.81 13.88
CA GLY A 253 4.46 -4.18 15.18
C GLY A 253 4.50 -5.70 15.37
N GLY A 254 5.51 -6.18 16.09
CA GLY A 254 5.66 -7.58 16.47
C GLY A 254 4.79 -7.95 17.66
N ASN A 255 4.46 -9.23 17.79
CA ASN A 255 3.59 -9.70 18.88
C ASN A 255 4.35 -9.79 20.21
N ALA A 256 3.66 -9.52 21.32
CA ALA A 256 4.18 -9.72 22.68
C ALA A 256 3.75 -11.07 23.29
N THR A 257 4.37 -11.46 24.40
CA THR A 257 3.99 -12.67 25.15
C THR A 257 3.39 -12.30 26.49
N GLY A 258 2.39 -13.05 26.96
CA GLY A 258 1.85 -12.91 28.31
C GLY A 258 2.80 -13.46 29.38
N ALA A 259 2.53 -13.15 30.64
CA ALA A 259 3.23 -13.69 31.78
C ALA A 259 2.59 -15.00 32.26
N THR A 260 3.44 -15.94 32.70
CA THR A 260 3.01 -17.24 33.24
C THR A 260 3.31 -17.42 34.73
N ASN A 261 3.75 -16.35 35.41
CA ASN A 261 4.00 -16.37 36.86
C ASN A 261 3.31 -15.19 37.56
N VAL A 262 3.05 -15.33 38.87
CA VAL A 262 2.21 -14.42 39.68
C VAL A 262 2.89 -13.08 40.00
N SER A 263 4.18 -12.92 39.68
CA SER A 263 4.97 -11.73 40.04
C SER A 263 5.46 -10.93 38.83
N SER A 264 4.93 -11.18 37.63
CA SER A 264 5.37 -10.49 36.42
C SER A 264 4.19 -10.03 35.58
N LEU A 265 4.44 -8.97 34.82
CA LEU A 265 3.47 -8.36 33.93
C LEU A 265 3.54 -8.99 32.53
N GLY A 266 2.42 -8.96 31.83
CA GLY A 266 2.35 -9.26 30.40
C GLY A 266 3.19 -8.28 29.56
N GLY A 267 3.68 -8.75 28.41
CA GLY A 267 4.40 -7.91 27.48
C GLY A 267 3.47 -6.93 26.75
N THR A 268 4.02 -5.83 26.26
CA THR A 268 3.33 -4.91 25.34
C THR A 268 3.79 -5.19 23.92
N ALA A 269 2.86 -5.40 23.02
CA ALA A 269 3.19 -5.66 21.64
C ALA A 269 3.79 -4.43 20.95
N GLY A 270 4.46 -4.65 19.83
CA GLY A 270 5.12 -3.58 19.09
C GLY A 270 4.12 -2.55 18.57
N SER A 271 4.50 -1.28 18.60
CA SER A 271 3.75 -0.23 17.90
C SER A 271 3.84 -0.43 16.38
N ALA A 272 2.83 0.06 15.67
CA ALA A 272 2.89 0.22 14.23
C ALA A 272 3.98 1.23 13.81
N GLY A 273 4.50 1.08 12.59
CA GLY A 273 5.29 2.12 11.93
C GLY A 273 4.40 3.18 11.28
N ASN A 274 4.90 4.43 11.23
CA ASN A 274 4.26 5.52 10.49
C ASN A 274 4.17 5.21 9.00
N GLY A 275 3.15 5.76 8.33
CA GLY A 275 3.19 5.91 6.89
C GLY A 275 4.12 7.05 6.47
N GLY A 276 4.78 6.94 5.32
CA GLY A 276 5.58 8.02 4.76
C GLY A 276 4.70 9.06 4.08
N ASP A 277 5.03 10.34 4.17
CA ASP A 277 4.32 11.40 3.45
C ASP A 277 4.49 11.24 1.93
N GLY A 278 3.48 11.61 1.16
CA GLY A 278 3.56 11.74 -0.28
C GLY A 278 4.40 12.95 -0.68
N GLY A 279 5.19 12.81 -1.75
CA GLY A 279 6.02 13.89 -2.27
C GLY A 279 5.19 15.01 -2.90
N HIS A 280 5.74 16.22 -2.91
CA HIS A 280 5.11 17.34 -3.61
C HIS A 280 5.24 17.21 -5.12
N SER A 281 4.30 17.75 -5.88
CA SER A 281 4.45 17.89 -7.33
C SER A 281 5.46 18.99 -7.70
N GLY A 282 5.72 19.12 -8.99
CA GLY A 282 6.36 20.30 -9.55
C GLY A 282 5.50 21.56 -9.43
N TRP A 283 6.16 22.71 -9.50
CA TRP A 283 5.56 24.02 -9.32
C TRP A 283 4.57 24.38 -10.43
N ILE A 284 4.83 24.04 -11.70
CA ILE A 284 3.92 24.35 -12.80
C ILE A 284 2.82 23.29 -12.88
N TYR A 285 3.18 22.03 -13.11
CA TYR A 285 2.20 20.98 -13.32
C TYR A 285 2.63 19.65 -12.69
N GLY A 286 1.68 19.04 -12.00
CA GLY A 286 1.76 17.67 -11.52
C GLY A 286 0.85 17.47 -10.32
N ASP A 287 0.46 16.24 -10.09
CA ASP A 287 -0.26 15.85 -8.88
C ASP A 287 0.70 15.58 -7.74
N GLY A 288 0.27 15.87 -6.51
CA GLY A 288 0.98 15.44 -5.32
C GLY A 288 0.91 13.93 -5.13
N GLY A 289 1.95 13.35 -4.54
CA GLY A 289 2.00 11.91 -4.26
C GLY A 289 1.04 11.51 -3.14
N ALA A 290 0.51 10.29 -3.19
CA ALA A 290 -0.28 9.76 -2.09
C ALA A 290 0.58 9.55 -0.83
N GLY A 291 0.01 9.77 0.35
CA GLY A 291 0.60 9.35 1.62
C GLY A 291 0.55 7.84 1.79
N GLY A 292 1.56 7.28 2.46
CA GLY A 292 1.62 5.86 2.79
C GLY A 292 0.71 5.53 3.96
N ASN A 293 0.13 4.32 3.96
CA ASN A 293 -0.61 3.82 5.12
C ASN A 293 0.35 3.58 6.29
N SER A 294 -0.12 3.69 7.53
CA SER A 294 0.67 3.17 8.66
C SER A 294 0.63 1.64 8.70
N GLY A 295 1.51 1.03 9.50
CA GLY A 295 1.40 -0.38 9.84
C GLY A 295 0.29 -0.66 10.85
N ASN A 296 0.08 -1.94 11.16
CA ASN A 296 -0.77 -2.39 12.26
C ASN A 296 0.04 -2.58 13.55
N GLY A 297 -0.59 -2.39 14.71
CA GLY A 297 -0.03 -2.74 16.00
C GLY A 297 0.15 -4.26 16.15
N GLY A 298 1.17 -4.67 16.89
CA GLY A 298 1.37 -6.07 17.22
C GLY A 298 0.29 -6.59 18.17
N SER A 299 -0.02 -7.88 18.10
CA SER A 299 -0.96 -8.55 19.00
C SER A 299 -0.17 -9.38 20.02
N PHE A 300 -0.60 -10.60 20.31
CA PHE A 300 0.05 -11.49 21.24
C PHE A 300 0.49 -12.82 20.59
N VAL A 301 1.44 -13.48 21.24
CA VAL A 301 1.83 -14.86 20.97
C VAL A 301 0.94 -15.77 21.82
N PRO A 302 0.17 -16.69 21.21
CA PRO A 302 -0.68 -17.61 21.95
C PRO A 302 0.12 -18.46 22.96
N GLY A 303 -0.47 -18.70 24.13
CA GLY A 303 0.15 -19.50 25.19
C GLY A 303 -0.89 -20.00 26.19
N SER A 304 -0.52 -21.02 26.96
CA SER A 304 -1.33 -21.59 28.04
C SER A 304 -0.81 -21.16 29.41
N GLY A 305 -1.71 -21.07 30.40
CA GLY A 305 -1.31 -20.69 31.76
C GLY A 305 -0.94 -19.20 31.88
N ILE A 306 -1.57 -18.37 31.06
CA ILE A 306 -1.38 -16.92 31.08
C ILE A 306 -2.08 -16.34 32.29
N ILE A 307 -1.31 -15.69 33.15
CA ILE A 307 -1.76 -15.05 34.39
C ILE A 307 -1.97 -13.56 34.16
N ASP A 308 -1.10 -12.94 33.35
CA ASP A 308 -1.27 -11.56 32.87
C ASP A 308 -1.09 -11.52 31.35
N GLY A 309 -2.15 -11.09 30.65
CA GLY A 309 -2.23 -11.10 29.21
C GLY A 309 -1.36 -10.01 28.57
N ALA A 310 -0.70 -10.35 27.46
CA ALA A 310 -0.02 -9.35 26.65
C ALA A 310 -0.99 -8.27 26.14
N THR A 311 -0.58 -7.02 26.26
CA THR A 311 -1.31 -5.85 25.73
C THR A 311 -0.98 -5.64 24.27
N GLY A 312 -1.97 -5.29 23.46
CA GLY A 312 -1.79 -4.91 22.06
C GLY A 312 -0.89 -3.69 21.86
N GLY A 313 -0.41 -3.50 20.64
CA GLY A 313 0.53 -2.43 20.31
C GLY A 313 -0.05 -1.04 20.56
N ASN A 314 0.70 -0.19 21.25
CA ASN A 314 0.25 1.13 21.74
C ASN A 314 0.65 2.33 20.85
N PHE A 315 0.00 3.47 21.11
CA PHE A 315 -0.11 4.71 20.32
C PHE A 315 1.16 5.56 20.13
N ALA A 316 1.31 6.12 18.92
CA ALA A 316 2.17 7.24 18.50
C ALA A 316 2.11 7.51 16.98
N PRO A 317 1.91 6.51 16.08
CA PRO A 317 2.12 6.76 14.68
C PRO A 317 0.95 7.49 14.02
N THR A 318 1.19 8.00 12.82
CA THR A 318 0.18 8.55 11.91
C THR A 318 0.43 7.95 10.53
N ALA A 319 -0.63 7.80 9.75
CA ALA A 319 -0.47 7.55 8.33
C ALA A 319 0.07 8.81 7.63
N GLY A 320 0.75 8.60 6.51
CA GLY A 320 1.41 9.68 5.77
C GLY A 320 0.40 10.65 5.18
N LYS A 321 0.75 11.92 5.15
CA LYS A 321 -0.05 12.95 4.47
C LYS A 321 0.11 12.83 2.96
N GLY A 322 -0.91 13.25 2.22
CA GLY A 322 -0.79 13.45 0.78
C GLY A 322 0.08 14.65 0.45
N GLY A 323 0.80 14.57 -0.67
CA GLY A 323 1.62 15.65 -1.19
C GLY A 323 0.77 16.78 -1.76
N ASN A 324 1.22 18.02 -1.58
CA ASN A 324 0.61 19.18 -2.24
C ASN A 324 0.98 19.27 -3.72
N SER A 325 0.10 19.90 -4.51
CA SER A 325 0.39 20.33 -5.88
C SER A 325 0.82 21.81 -5.96
N GLY A 326 1.49 22.18 -7.07
CA GLY A 326 1.99 23.52 -7.38
C GLY A 326 0.92 24.49 -7.89
N LEU A 327 0.99 24.89 -9.16
CA LEU A 327 0.02 25.77 -9.83
C LEU A 327 -1.15 24.97 -10.44
N PHE A 328 -0.84 23.86 -11.09
CA PHE A 328 -1.80 22.98 -11.74
C PHE A 328 -1.62 21.52 -11.28
N GLY A 329 -2.70 20.90 -10.86
CA GLY A 329 -2.73 19.48 -10.49
C GLY A 329 -3.44 19.24 -9.17
N ASN A 330 -3.72 17.99 -8.86
CA ASN A 330 -4.47 17.63 -7.66
C ASN A 330 -3.53 17.37 -6.49
N GLY A 331 -4.03 17.60 -5.28
CA GLY A 331 -3.38 17.14 -4.07
C GLY A 331 -3.45 15.62 -3.96
N GLY A 332 -2.39 15.00 -3.43
CA GLY A 332 -2.37 13.57 -3.18
C GLY A 332 -3.31 13.16 -2.05
N PRO A 333 -3.90 11.96 -2.07
CA PRO A 333 -4.67 11.47 -0.93
C PRO A 333 -3.76 11.17 0.27
N GLY A 334 -4.27 11.32 1.48
CA GLY A 334 -3.61 10.85 2.70
C GLY A 334 -3.69 9.34 2.85
N GLY A 335 -2.74 8.76 3.59
CA GLY A 335 -2.69 7.34 3.88
C GLY A 335 -3.69 6.93 4.96
N ASN A 336 -4.10 5.66 4.95
CA ASN A 336 -4.98 5.10 5.98
C ASN A 336 -4.20 4.69 7.23
N GLY A 337 -4.80 4.91 8.39
CA GLY A 337 -4.34 4.40 9.66
C GLY A 337 -4.55 2.88 9.76
N GLY A 338 -3.57 2.21 10.35
CA GLY A 338 -3.58 0.77 10.62
C GLY A 338 -4.28 0.41 11.91
N LEU A 339 -4.58 -0.87 12.04
CA LEU A 339 -5.34 -1.44 13.15
C LEU A 339 -4.51 -1.50 14.43
N GLY A 340 -5.18 -1.39 15.58
CA GLY A 340 -4.61 -1.77 16.85
C GLY A 340 -4.38 -3.28 16.96
N GLY A 341 -3.56 -3.69 17.93
CA GLY A 341 -3.31 -5.10 18.22
C GLY A 341 -4.26 -5.66 19.27
N ALA A 342 -4.72 -6.91 19.14
CA ALA A 342 -5.60 -7.49 20.16
C ALA A 342 -4.89 -7.71 21.50
N GLY A 343 -5.63 -7.59 22.59
CA GLY A 343 -5.20 -7.98 23.93
C GLY A 343 -5.31 -9.49 24.16
N GLN A 344 -4.35 -10.07 24.87
CA GLN A 344 -4.35 -11.50 25.16
C GLN A 344 -5.29 -11.86 26.30
N ALA A 345 -6.08 -12.92 26.12
CA ALA A 345 -6.87 -13.48 27.20
C ALA A 345 -5.98 -14.13 28.29
N ALA A 346 -6.42 -14.04 29.54
CA ALA A 346 -5.79 -14.70 30.67
C ALA A 346 -6.73 -15.77 31.27
N SER A 347 -6.15 -16.74 31.99
CA SER A 347 -6.89 -17.87 32.56
C SER A 347 -6.49 -18.12 34.01
N GLY A 348 -7.48 -18.20 34.90
CA GLY A 348 -7.30 -18.50 36.32
C GLY A 348 -7.80 -17.38 37.23
N ASP A 349 -7.77 -17.62 38.53
CA ASP A 349 -8.13 -16.61 39.53
C ASP A 349 -6.97 -15.64 39.79
N LEU A 350 -7.28 -14.37 40.09
CA LEU A 350 -6.29 -13.29 40.31
C LEU A 350 -5.46 -12.96 39.05
N THR A 351 -6.12 -12.86 37.90
CA THR A 351 -5.47 -12.65 36.59
C THR A 351 -6.00 -11.42 35.86
N VAL A 352 -5.24 -10.92 34.89
CA VAL A 352 -5.58 -9.72 34.10
C VAL A 352 -5.49 -10.04 32.61
N GLY A 353 -6.54 -9.71 31.85
CA GLY A 353 -6.51 -9.76 30.39
C GLY A 353 -5.78 -8.55 29.81
N GLY A 354 -5.04 -8.74 28.72
CA GLY A 354 -4.30 -7.67 28.08
C GLY A 354 -5.22 -6.63 27.44
N GLN A 355 -4.79 -5.37 27.39
CA GLN A 355 -5.58 -4.30 26.75
C GLN A 355 -5.56 -4.46 25.22
N GLY A 356 -6.64 -4.06 24.56
CA GLY A 356 -6.65 -3.86 23.11
C GLY A 356 -5.84 -2.63 22.73
N GLY A 357 -5.07 -2.71 21.65
CA GLY A 357 -4.29 -1.61 21.13
C GLY A 357 -5.15 -0.63 20.32
N ASP A 358 -4.68 0.61 20.25
CA ASP A 358 -5.38 1.70 19.55
C ASP A 358 -5.16 1.65 18.05
N GLY A 359 -6.17 2.10 17.30
CA GLY A 359 -6.07 2.37 15.88
C GLY A 359 -5.26 3.63 15.58
N VAL A 360 -4.55 3.61 14.46
CA VAL A 360 -3.68 4.72 14.04
C VAL A 360 -4.51 5.79 13.32
N SER A 361 -4.15 7.07 13.45
CA SER A 361 -4.85 8.14 12.73
C SER A 361 -4.53 8.13 11.23
N GLY A 362 -5.54 8.41 10.40
CA GLY A 362 -5.39 8.63 8.96
C GLY A 362 -4.65 9.92 8.65
N GLY A 363 -3.96 9.96 7.51
CA GLY A 363 -3.20 11.10 7.04
C GLY A 363 -4.10 12.12 6.35
N ASN A 364 -3.74 13.41 6.45
CA ASN A 364 -4.46 14.45 5.73
C ASN A 364 -4.20 14.36 4.22
N GLY A 365 -5.19 14.72 3.40
CA GLY A 365 -5.00 14.94 1.98
C GLY A 365 -4.16 16.19 1.71
N GLY A 366 -3.41 16.16 0.61
CA GLY A 366 -2.64 17.30 0.15
C GLY A 366 -3.51 18.36 -0.51
N ASN A 367 -3.03 19.59 -0.58
CA ASN A 367 -3.73 20.67 -1.26
C ASN A 367 -3.59 20.57 -2.78
N GLY A 368 -4.65 20.95 -3.50
CA GLY A 368 -4.64 21.11 -4.95
C GLY A 368 -3.80 22.30 -5.41
N GLY A 369 -3.47 22.33 -6.70
CA GLY A 369 -2.65 23.36 -7.30
C GLY A 369 -3.34 24.73 -7.28
N PHE A 370 -2.58 25.79 -7.05
CA PHE A 370 -3.10 27.13 -6.76
C PHE A 370 -4.13 27.62 -7.79
N ILE A 371 -3.89 27.46 -9.10
CA ILE A 371 -4.82 27.94 -10.14
C ILE A 371 -5.93 26.92 -10.36
N TRP A 372 -5.53 25.67 -10.57
CA TRP A 372 -6.45 24.58 -10.84
C TRP A 372 -5.98 23.31 -10.16
N GLY A 373 -6.89 22.68 -9.41
CA GLY A 373 -6.58 21.45 -8.71
C GLY A 373 -7.57 21.13 -7.61
N ASN A 374 -7.96 19.87 -7.53
CA ASN A 374 -8.75 19.38 -6.42
C ASN A 374 -7.87 19.09 -5.22
N GLY A 375 -8.41 19.27 -4.02
CA GLY A 375 -7.79 18.79 -2.80
C GLY A 375 -7.78 17.27 -2.72
N GLY A 376 -6.75 16.71 -2.11
CA GLY A 376 -6.62 15.29 -1.86
C GLY A 376 -7.59 14.80 -0.78
N GLN A 377 -8.04 13.55 -0.88
CA GLN A 377 -8.87 12.91 0.14
C GLN A 377 -8.07 12.70 1.43
N GLY A 378 -8.68 12.85 2.60
CA GLY A 378 -8.13 12.39 3.86
C GLY A 378 -8.17 10.87 3.98
N GLY A 379 -7.19 10.27 4.64
CA GLY A 379 -7.15 8.83 4.90
C GLY A 379 -8.05 8.43 6.06
N ALA A 380 -8.57 7.20 6.03
CA ALA A 380 -9.38 6.67 7.13
C ALA A 380 -8.50 6.40 8.37
N GLY A 381 -9.06 6.59 9.56
CA GLY A 381 -8.47 6.12 10.80
C GLY A 381 -8.58 4.60 10.95
N GLY A 382 -7.60 3.98 11.60
CA GLY A 382 -7.59 2.56 11.88
C GLY A 382 -8.50 2.20 13.05
N ASN A 383 -9.00 0.97 13.08
CA ASN A 383 -9.82 0.52 14.20
C ASN A 383 -8.95 0.16 15.41
N GLY A 384 -9.45 0.48 16.61
CA GLY A 384 -8.97 -0.10 17.85
C GLY A 384 -9.28 -1.60 17.90
N ALA A 385 -8.48 -2.33 18.66
CA ALA A 385 -8.60 -3.77 18.76
C ALA A 385 -9.23 -4.22 20.08
N ASP A 386 -9.71 -5.46 20.11
CA ASP A 386 -10.41 -6.01 21.25
C ASP A 386 -9.47 -6.25 22.45
N GLY A 387 -10.01 -6.04 23.65
CA GLY A 387 -9.36 -6.40 24.91
C GLY A 387 -9.43 -7.90 25.20
N GLY A 388 -8.44 -8.39 25.95
CA GLY A 388 -8.32 -9.79 26.35
C GLY A 388 -9.36 -10.17 27.41
N GLY A 389 -10.03 -11.31 27.19
CA GLY A 389 -11.00 -11.89 28.13
C GLY A 389 -10.37 -12.67 29.28
N ASN A 390 -11.19 -13.07 30.25
CA ASN A 390 -10.77 -13.82 31.44
C ASN A 390 -11.89 -14.70 31.99
N SER A 391 -11.62 -15.99 32.20
CA SER A 391 -12.62 -16.94 32.72
C SER A 391 -12.69 -17.04 34.25
N GLY A 392 -11.77 -16.41 35.00
CA GLY A 392 -11.65 -16.54 36.46
C GLY A 392 -12.77 -15.84 37.25
N THR A 393 -13.14 -16.40 38.41
CA THR A 393 -14.36 -16.02 39.16
C THR A 393 -14.09 -15.30 40.48
N THR A 394 -12.84 -14.88 40.74
CA THR A 394 -12.45 -14.25 42.00
C THR A 394 -12.07 -12.76 41.83
N LEU A 395 -10.80 -12.45 41.51
CA LEU A 395 -10.31 -11.07 41.27
C LEU A 395 -9.71 -10.98 39.87
N SER A 396 -10.57 -11.10 38.86
CA SER A 396 -10.19 -11.14 37.46
C SER A 396 -10.60 -9.84 36.76
N PHE A 397 -9.67 -9.22 36.03
CA PHE A 397 -9.92 -8.03 35.22
C PHE A 397 -9.78 -8.38 33.75
N ASN A 398 -10.76 -7.98 32.94
CA ASN A 398 -10.65 -8.05 31.49
C ASN A 398 -9.93 -6.82 30.94
N GLY A 399 -9.30 -6.97 29.77
CA GLY A 399 -8.78 -5.84 29.02
C GLY A 399 -9.92 -5.00 28.44
N GLY A 400 -9.75 -3.68 28.41
CA GLY A 400 -10.58 -2.79 27.62
C GLY A 400 -10.25 -2.86 26.14
N GLY A 401 -11.21 -2.48 25.30
CA GLY A 401 -10.98 -2.29 23.87
C GLY A 401 -10.17 -1.03 23.59
N GLY A 402 -9.36 -1.06 22.53
CA GLY A 402 -8.56 0.07 22.09
C GLY A 402 -9.39 1.17 21.43
N PHE A 403 -8.86 2.39 21.44
CA PHE A 403 -9.47 3.55 20.78
C PHE A 403 -9.40 3.42 19.26
N GLY A 404 -10.41 3.91 18.54
CA GLY A 404 -10.29 4.13 17.10
C GLY A 404 -9.32 5.27 16.78
N GLY A 405 -8.70 5.23 15.60
CA GLY A 405 -7.86 6.31 15.09
C GLY A 405 -8.67 7.41 14.40
N PHE A 406 -8.23 8.66 14.47
CA PHE A 406 -8.93 9.78 13.82
C PHE A 406 -8.90 9.69 12.30
N GLY A 407 -9.97 10.16 11.65
CA GLY A 407 -9.99 10.36 10.21
C GLY A 407 -9.14 11.55 9.77
N GLY A 408 -8.40 11.40 8.67
CA GLY A 408 -7.60 12.45 8.07
C GLY A 408 -8.45 13.52 7.41
N TRP A 409 -7.98 14.76 7.38
CA TRP A 409 -8.73 15.88 6.80
C TRP A 409 -8.56 15.89 5.28
N GLY A 410 -9.59 16.32 4.56
CA GLY A 410 -9.50 16.60 3.14
C GLY A 410 -8.63 17.84 2.86
N GLY A 411 -7.87 17.81 1.78
CA GLY A 411 -7.07 18.93 1.32
C GLY A 411 -7.91 20.06 0.73
N GLN A 412 -7.38 21.28 0.74
CA GLN A 412 -8.02 22.42 0.09
C GLN A 412 -7.87 22.35 -1.44
N SER A 413 -8.81 22.92 -2.17
CA SER A 413 -8.67 23.10 -3.63
C SER A 413 -7.76 24.29 -3.98
N GLY A 414 -7.42 24.39 -5.27
CA GLY A 414 -6.99 25.63 -5.90
C GLY A 414 -8.13 26.64 -6.06
N LEU A 415 -7.84 27.76 -6.74
CA LEU A 415 -8.84 28.76 -7.14
C LEU A 415 -10.00 28.10 -7.90
N ILE A 416 -9.70 27.15 -8.79
CA ILE A 416 -10.66 26.31 -9.50
C ILE A 416 -10.44 24.84 -9.11
N GLY A 417 -11.40 24.24 -8.43
CA GLY A 417 -11.35 22.84 -8.02
C GLY A 417 -12.25 22.57 -6.82
N SER A 418 -12.49 21.30 -6.54
CA SER A 418 -13.22 20.88 -5.35
C SER A 418 -12.27 20.61 -4.19
N GLY A 419 -12.71 20.88 -2.96
CA GLY A 419 -12.03 20.40 -1.78
C GLY A 419 -12.05 18.87 -1.70
N GLY A 420 -11.05 18.28 -1.04
CA GLY A 420 -11.00 16.84 -0.81
C GLY A 420 -11.98 16.41 0.29
N ASN A 421 -12.51 15.19 0.24
CA ASN A 421 -13.33 14.71 1.35
C ASN A 421 -12.44 14.32 2.54
N GLY A 422 -12.99 14.37 3.75
CA GLY A 422 -12.35 13.78 4.92
C GLY A 422 -12.32 12.25 4.87
N GLY A 423 -11.47 11.63 5.68
CA GLY A 423 -11.42 10.19 5.88
C GLY A 423 -12.26 9.77 7.08
N ALA A 424 -12.85 8.57 7.05
CA ALA A 424 -13.67 8.07 8.15
C ALA A 424 -12.86 7.91 9.45
N GLY A 425 -13.50 8.12 10.60
CA GLY A 425 -12.94 7.76 11.90
C GLY A 425 -12.91 6.25 12.09
N GLY A 426 -11.89 5.75 12.80
CA GLY A 426 -11.76 4.34 13.14
C GLY A 426 -12.74 3.93 14.23
N ASN A 427 -13.22 2.69 14.15
CA ASN A 427 -14.07 2.10 15.19
C ASN A 427 -13.23 1.79 16.43
N GLY A 428 -13.82 1.86 17.61
CA GLY A 428 -13.20 1.37 18.84
C GLY A 428 -13.31 -0.16 18.97
N GLY A 429 -12.40 -0.74 19.74
CA GLY A 429 -12.37 -2.18 20.02
C GLY A 429 -13.39 -2.60 21.08
N ASN A 430 -13.74 -3.89 21.09
CA ASN A 430 -14.61 -4.45 22.11
C ASN A 430 -13.85 -4.70 23.43
N GLY A 431 -14.55 -4.59 24.56
CA GLY A 431 -14.02 -4.99 25.85
C GLY A 431 -13.95 -6.52 26.00
N GLY A 432 -12.94 -6.99 26.73
CA GLY A 432 -12.76 -8.41 27.05
C GLY A 432 -13.91 -8.95 27.91
N SER A 433 -14.33 -10.18 27.64
CA SER A 433 -15.46 -10.83 28.33
C SER A 433 -15.03 -11.94 29.30
N GLY A 434 -15.90 -12.23 30.26
CA GLY A 434 -15.78 -13.30 31.24
C GLY A 434 -15.49 -12.79 32.66
N GLY A 435 -15.51 -13.70 33.63
CA GLY A 435 -15.16 -13.40 35.02
C GLY A 435 -16.06 -12.38 35.71
N ASN A 436 -15.48 -11.62 36.65
CA ASN A 436 -16.21 -10.74 37.59
C ASN A 436 -16.24 -9.25 37.22
N ARG A 437 -15.46 -8.80 36.22
CA ARG A 437 -15.46 -7.41 35.71
C ARG A 437 -15.27 -7.38 34.19
N GLY A 438 -16.32 -7.08 33.42
CA GLY A 438 -16.25 -6.93 31.96
C GLY A 438 -15.33 -5.78 31.55
N GLY A 439 -14.61 -5.94 30.44
CA GLY A 439 -13.74 -4.91 29.90
C GLY A 439 -14.56 -3.75 29.33
N ASP A 440 -14.04 -2.54 29.44
CA ASP A 440 -14.68 -1.35 28.88
C ASP A 440 -14.58 -1.35 27.35
N ALA A 441 -15.58 -0.76 26.70
CA ALA A 441 -15.56 -0.56 25.25
C ALA A 441 -14.54 0.52 24.86
N GLY A 442 -13.78 0.24 23.81
CA GLY A 442 -12.99 1.26 23.13
C GLY A 442 -13.91 2.23 22.39
N PRO A 443 -13.72 3.55 22.51
CA PRO A 443 -14.51 4.50 21.75
C PRO A 443 -14.01 4.60 20.30
N GLY A 444 -14.93 4.87 19.38
CA GLY A 444 -14.54 5.24 18.02
C GLY A 444 -14.03 6.68 17.95
N ALA A 445 -13.48 7.07 16.80
CA ALA A 445 -12.84 8.37 16.62
C ALA A 445 -13.61 9.30 15.68
N LEU A 446 -13.33 10.60 15.76
CA LEU A 446 -13.90 11.63 14.88
C LEU A 446 -13.60 11.35 13.39
N GLY A 447 -14.60 11.56 12.54
CA GLY A 447 -14.42 11.60 11.09
C GLY A 447 -13.74 12.88 10.60
N GLY A 448 -12.92 12.77 9.57
CA GLY A 448 -12.18 13.90 9.01
C GLY A 448 -13.08 14.98 8.43
N PHE A 449 -12.63 16.24 8.51
CA PHE A 449 -13.28 17.37 7.87
C PHE A 449 -13.06 17.36 6.36
N GLY A 450 -14.07 17.78 5.60
CA GLY A 450 -13.93 18.07 4.19
C GLY A 450 -13.14 19.37 3.96
N GLY A 451 -12.35 19.40 2.89
CA GLY A 451 -11.58 20.57 2.49
C GLY A 451 -12.46 21.62 1.81
N ASP A 452 -12.05 22.88 1.91
CA ASP A 452 -12.76 24.00 1.28
C ASP A 452 -12.40 24.14 -0.20
N ALA A 453 -13.38 24.60 -0.98
CA ALA A 453 -13.15 25.18 -2.29
C ALA A 453 -12.90 26.70 -2.20
N GLN A 454 -12.11 27.26 -3.12
CA GLN A 454 -11.72 28.67 -3.08
C GLN A 454 -12.68 29.58 -3.88
N LEU A 455 -12.55 29.65 -5.21
CA LEU A 455 -13.40 30.54 -6.03
C LEU A 455 -14.49 29.78 -6.79
N TRP A 456 -14.12 28.66 -7.40
CA TRP A 456 -15.02 27.81 -8.18
C TRP A 456 -14.84 26.35 -7.77
N GLY A 457 -15.93 25.69 -7.44
CA GLY A 457 -15.95 24.26 -7.11
C GLY A 457 -16.63 23.96 -5.79
N ASN A 458 -16.86 22.68 -5.53
CA ASN A 458 -17.60 22.24 -4.36
C ASN A 458 -16.68 22.01 -3.16
N GLY A 459 -17.18 22.28 -1.96
CA GLY A 459 -16.54 21.84 -0.74
C GLY A 459 -16.52 20.32 -0.64
N GLY A 460 -15.48 19.77 -0.03
CA GLY A 460 -15.36 18.33 0.23
C GLY A 460 -16.35 17.87 1.29
N ALA A 461 -16.83 16.63 1.20
CA ALA A 461 -17.65 16.06 2.24
C ALA A 461 -16.84 15.79 3.52
N GLY A 462 -17.43 16.02 4.68
CA GLY A 462 -16.95 15.48 5.93
C GLY A 462 -17.24 13.97 6.00
N ALA A 463 -16.47 13.27 6.82
CA ALA A 463 -16.57 11.81 6.91
C ALA A 463 -17.26 11.36 8.20
N ASN A 464 -17.73 10.11 8.19
CA ASN A 464 -18.38 9.53 9.35
C ASN A 464 -17.40 9.31 10.51
N GLY A 465 -17.87 9.50 11.73
CA GLY A 465 -17.20 9.05 12.94
C GLY A 465 -17.20 7.53 13.05
N GLY A 466 -16.24 6.99 13.81
CA GLY A 466 -16.12 5.58 14.08
C GLY A 466 -17.06 5.11 15.18
N ASN A 467 -17.55 3.88 15.07
CA ASN A 467 -18.45 3.28 16.05
C ASN A 467 -17.71 2.95 17.35
N THR A 468 -18.38 3.12 18.48
CA THR A 468 -17.88 2.62 19.77
C THR A 468 -18.01 1.10 19.82
N GLY A 469 -16.99 0.42 20.32
CA GLY A 469 -17.00 -1.03 20.49
C GLY A 469 -18.01 -1.49 21.53
N ASN A 470 -18.24 -2.80 21.62
CA ASN A 470 -19.12 -3.36 22.65
C ASN A 470 -18.37 -3.57 23.97
N PRO A 471 -18.99 -3.26 25.12
CA PRO A 471 -18.41 -3.61 26.41
C PRO A 471 -18.43 -5.13 26.62
N GLY A 472 -17.48 -5.63 27.40
CA GLY A 472 -17.37 -7.06 27.70
C GLY A 472 -18.46 -7.57 28.64
N ASN A 473 -18.90 -8.82 28.44
CA ASN A 473 -19.95 -9.45 29.24
C ASN A 473 -19.39 -10.18 30.49
N LEU A 474 -20.13 -10.12 31.60
CA LEU A 474 -19.86 -10.82 32.86
C LEU A 474 -20.47 -12.24 32.88
N ASN A 475 -19.82 -13.19 33.57
CA ASN A 475 -20.35 -14.55 33.74
C ASN A 475 -21.62 -14.63 34.62
N GLY A 476 -21.99 -13.54 35.30
CA GLY A 476 -23.16 -13.45 36.20
C GLY A 476 -24.19 -12.38 35.83
N GLY A 477 -24.07 -11.76 34.65
CA GLY A 477 -24.92 -10.64 34.22
C GLY A 477 -24.32 -9.27 34.55
N GLY A 478 -24.41 -8.35 33.59
CA GLY A 478 -23.79 -7.01 33.60
C GLY A 478 -22.64 -6.91 32.57
N THR A 479 -22.25 -5.69 32.26
CA THR A 479 -21.32 -5.35 31.16
C THR A 479 -20.26 -4.37 31.64
N GLY A 480 -19.15 -4.28 30.91
CA GLY A 480 -18.25 -3.13 31.01
C GLY A 480 -18.92 -1.81 30.66
N SER A 481 -18.17 -0.72 30.75
CA SER A 481 -18.67 0.63 30.55
C SER A 481 -18.48 1.12 29.12
N VAL A 482 -19.29 2.11 28.75
CA VAL A 482 -19.14 2.91 27.53
C VAL A 482 -18.96 4.37 27.96
N TYR A 483 -17.78 4.94 27.71
CA TYR A 483 -17.45 6.30 28.18
C TYR A 483 -17.55 7.38 27.12
N GLN A 484 -17.41 7.03 25.84
CA GLN A 484 -17.36 8.00 24.74
C GLN A 484 -17.93 7.41 23.44
N THR A 485 -18.35 8.31 22.57
CA THR A 485 -18.71 8.04 21.17
C THR A 485 -18.11 9.14 20.30
N SER A 486 -18.13 8.95 18.99
CA SER A 486 -17.49 9.86 18.06
C SER A 486 -18.49 10.72 17.30
N ASN A 487 -18.00 11.88 16.87
CA ASN A 487 -18.75 12.80 16.01
C ASN A 487 -18.42 12.55 14.53
N GLY A 488 -19.29 13.01 13.65
CA GLY A 488 -19.00 13.13 12.23
C GLY A 488 -18.16 14.37 11.93
N GLY A 489 -17.40 14.33 10.83
CA GLY A 489 -16.65 15.46 10.32
C GLY A 489 -17.55 16.46 9.60
N ASN A 490 -17.26 17.75 9.71
CA ASN A 490 -17.97 18.79 8.95
C ASN A 490 -17.57 18.77 7.47
N GLY A 491 -18.52 19.13 6.60
CA GLY A 491 -18.25 19.40 5.19
C GLY A 491 -17.56 20.75 4.99
N GLY A 492 -16.76 20.83 3.93
CA GLY A 492 -16.07 22.05 3.52
C GLY A 492 -16.97 23.04 2.80
N GLN A 493 -16.55 24.31 2.76
CA GLN A 493 -17.25 25.39 2.07
C GLN A 493 -17.13 25.24 0.55
N GLY A 494 -18.20 25.60 -0.16
CA GLY A 494 -18.18 25.79 -1.62
C GLY A 494 -17.43 27.07 -2.00
N GLY A 495 -17.00 27.14 -3.26
CA GLY A 495 -16.26 28.28 -3.79
C GLY A 495 -17.06 29.58 -3.76
N PHE A 496 -16.35 30.71 -3.65
CA PHE A 496 -16.95 32.05 -3.53
C PHE A 496 -17.99 32.35 -4.62
N PHE A 497 -17.63 32.17 -5.90
CA PHE A 497 -18.52 32.51 -7.01
C PHE A 497 -19.56 31.44 -7.28
N ALA A 498 -19.12 30.18 -7.36
CA ALA A 498 -20.01 29.06 -7.58
C ALA A 498 -19.46 27.77 -6.97
N GLY A 499 -20.30 27.06 -6.24
CA GLY A 499 -19.95 25.82 -5.58
C GLY A 499 -20.94 25.41 -4.51
N ASN A 500 -21.26 24.12 -4.46
CA ASN A 500 -22.03 23.57 -3.36
C ASN A 500 -21.13 23.37 -2.14
N GLY A 501 -21.69 23.55 -0.94
CA GLY A 501 -21.03 23.10 0.28
C GLY A 501 -21.00 21.57 0.38
N GLY A 502 -19.99 21.04 1.06
CA GLY A 502 -19.87 19.61 1.29
C GLY A 502 -20.85 19.11 2.36
N ASN A 503 -21.32 17.88 2.25
CA ASN A 503 -22.14 17.27 3.30
C ASN A 503 -21.31 16.98 4.55
N GLY A 504 -21.91 17.10 5.73
CA GLY A 504 -21.33 16.61 6.98
C GLY A 504 -21.45 15.09 7.08
N GLY A 505 -20.52 14.47 7.82
CA GLY A 505 -20.52 13.04 8.09
C GLY A 505 -21.40 12.66 9.27
N ASN A 506 -21.82 11.41 9.34
CA ASN A 506 -22.61 10.91 10.46
C ASN A 506 -21.72 10.68 11.71
N ALA A 507 -22.31 10.79 12.90
CA ALA A 507 -21.69 10.34 14.14
C ALA A 507 -21.47 8.81 14.14
N GLY A 508 -20.56 8.34 14.98
CA GLY A 508 -20.40 6.92 15.26
C GLY A 508 -21.57 6.35 16.05
N THR A 509 -21.86 5.06 15.88
CA THR A 509 -22.93 4.41 16.63
C THR A 509 -22.49 4.04 18.04
N ILE A 510 -23.48 3.90 18.94
CA ILE A 510 -23.28 3.49 20.34
C ILE A 510 -23.92 2.11 20.55
N PRO A 511 -23.27 1.20 21.30
CA PRO A 511 -23.86 -0.08 21.67
C PRO A 511 -25.26 0.05 22.28
N ALA A 512 -26.12 -0.94 22.00
CA ALA A 512 -27.48 -0.96 22.52
C ALA A 512 -27.51 -0.97 24.06
N GLY A 513 -28.44 -0.21 24.65
CA GLY A 513 -28.57 -0.07 26.10
C GLY A 513 -27.67 1.01 26.73
N PHE A 514 -26.85 1.69 25.93
CA PHE A 514 -26.01 2.81 26.36
C PHE A 514 -26.42 4.13 25.69
N MET A 515 -26.03 5.23 26.32
CA MET A 515 -26.31 6.59 25.85
C MET A 515 -25.00 7.34 25.59
N ALA A 516 -25.04 8.26 24.63
CA ALA A 516 -23.97 9.22 24.38
C ALA A 516 -23.77 10.09 25.61
N PRO A 517 -22.53 10.27 26.07
CA PRO A 517 -22.22 11.36 27.00
C PRO A 517 -22.58 12.70 26.35
N ALA A 518 -22.96 13.69 27.16
CA ALA A 518 -23.24 15.04 26.67
C ALA A 518 -22.11 15.55 25.75
N GLU A 519 -22.47 16.24 24.68
CA GLU A 519 -21.54 16.81 23.68
C GLU A 519 -20.79 15.79 22.79
N ASN A 520 -21.23 14.53 22.77
CA ASN A 520 -20.72 13.49 21.86
C ASN A 520 -21.85 12.87 21.02
N GLY A 521 -21.50 12.20 19.92
CA GLY A 521 -22.46 11.54 19.03
C GLY A 521 -23.16 12.54 18.11
N ILE A 522 -22.46 13.62 17.77
CA ILE A 522 -22.97 14.73 16.98
C ILE A 522 -22.65 14.49 15.50
N GLY A 523 -23.66 14.59 14.64
CA GLY A 523 -23.46 14.60 13.20
C GLY A 523 -22.67 15.85 12.75
N GLY A 524 -21.80 15.70 11.78
CA GLY A 524 -21.03 16.80 11.22
C GLY A 524 -21.92 17.83 10.54
N ASN A 525 -21.56 19.09 10.62
CA ASN A 525 -22.28 20.16 9.93
C ASN A 525 -22.02 20.11 8.42
N GLY A 526 -23.03 20.45 7.62
CA GLY A 526 -22.84 20.71 6.20
C GLY A 526 -22.10 22.03 5.96
N GLY A 527 -21.26 22.06 4.94
CA GLY A 527 -20.60 23.27 4.48
C GLY A 527 -21.56 24.22 3.76
N GLY A 528 -21.28 25.52 3.78
CA GLY A 528 -22.07 26.51 3.07
C GLY A 528 -21.63 26.71 1.62
N ALA A 529 -22.58 27.11 0.78
CA ALA A 529 -22.27 27.85 -0.44
C ALA A 529 -22.14 29.34 -0.14
N GLN A 530 -21.52 30.11 -1.05
CA GLN A 530 -21.30 31.55 -0.85
C GLN A 530 -22.22 32.40 -1.74
N LEU A 531 -21.91 32.60 -3.03
CA LEU A 531 -22.81 33.36 -3.92
C LEU A 531 -23.82 32.48 -4.66
N VAL A 532 -23.34 31.44 -5.35
CA VAL A 532 -24.16 30.49 -6.11
C VAL A 532 -23.86 29.06 -5.71
N GLY A 533 -24.88 28.32 -5.30
CA GLY A 533 -24.76 26.91 -4.94
C GLY A 533 -25.64 26.53 -3.75
N ASN A 534 -25.82 25.23 -3.55
CA ASN A 534 -26.58 24.72 -2.41
C ASN A 534 -25.67 24.49 -1.21
N GLY A 535 -26.21 24.68 0.00
CA GLY A 535 -25.56 24.22 1.22
C GLY A 535 -25.52 22.70 1.27
N GLY A 536 -24.48 22.15 1.88
CA GLY A 536 -24.37 20.72 2.15
C GLY A 536 -25.30 20.30 3.29
N ASN A 537 -25.76 19.06 3.29
CA ASN A 537 -26.60 18.53 4.36
C ASN A 537 -25.76 18.25 5.61
N GLY A 538 -26.37 18.40 6.79
CA GLY A 538 -25.81 17.91 8.05
C GLY A 538 -25.88 16.39 8.14
N GLY A 539 -24.91 15.80 8.84
CA GLY A 539 -24.85 14.36 9.10
C GLY A 539 -25.76 13.93 10.23
N ALA A 540 -26.12 12.65 10.25
CA ALA A 540 -26.93 12.07 11.32
C ALA A 540 -26.17 11.99 12.65
N GLY A 541 -26.86 12.20 13.76
CA GLY A 541 -26.36 11.88 15.10
C GLY A 541 -26.36 10.38 15.39
N ALA A 542 -25.87 10.00 16.58
CA ALA A 542 -25.83 8.59 17.01
C ALA A 542 -27.22 7.99 17.30
N GLY A 543 -28.31 8.73 17.11
CA GLY A 543 -29.68 8.35 17.39
C GLY A 543 -30.25 9.15 18.57
N ALA A 544 -31.43 9.75 18.37
CA ALA A 544 -32.11 10.57 19.37
C ALA A 544 -32.32 9.84 20.72
N SER A 545 -32.66 8.53 20.67
CA SER A 545 -32.86 7.71 21.88
C SER A 545 -31.58 7.46 22.67
N GLN A 546 -30.42 7.69 22.04
CA GLN A 546 -29.10 7.56 22.64
C GLN A 546 -28.49 8.92 22.96
N GLY A 547 -29.23 10.04 22.86
CA GLY A 547 -28.72 11.37 23.15
C GLY A 547 -27.89 12.02 22.04
N GLY A 548 -27.86 11.40 20.85
CA GLY A 548 -27.22 11.96 19.66
C GLY A 548 -27.95 13.19 19.13
N THR A 549 -27.21 14.06 18.44
CA THR A 549 -27.76 15.24 17.75
C THR A 549 -27.30 15.26 16.31
N GLY A 550 -28.21 15.58 15.38
CA GLY A 550 -27.86 15.76 13.98
C GLY A 550 -27.04 17.03 13.77
N GLY A 551 -26.19 17.02 12.76
CA GLY A 551 -25.45 18.20 12.33
C GLY A 551 -26.37 19.21 11.64
N THR A 552 -26.00 20.48 11.70
CA THR A 552 -26.74 21.54 11.00
C THR A 552 -26.48 21.48 9.50
N GLY A 553 -27.48 21.81 8.70
CA GLY A 553 -27.36 22.03 7.27
C GLY A 553 -26.59 23.32 6.96
N GLY A 554 -25.83 23.30 5.87
CA GLY A 554 -25.09 24.45 5.39
C GLY A 554 -25.98 25.53 4.78
N ARG A 555 -25.49 26.77 4.76
CA ARG A 555 -26.21 27.87 4.10
C ARG A 555 -26.18 27.71 2.57
N GLY A 556 -27.30 28.04 1.91
CA GLY A 556 -27.35 28.21 0.46
C GLY A 556 -26.71 29.53 0.03
N GLY A 557 -26.39 29.65 -1.26
CA GLY A 557 -25.76 30.86 -1.79
C GLY A 557 -26.65 32.10 -1.70
N ASP A 558 -26.03 33.25 -1.43
CA ASP A 558 -26.71 34.54 -1.21
C ASP A 558 -27.53 35.02 -2.42
N LEU A 559 -27.13 34.62 -3.64
CA LEU A 559 -27.84 34.97 -4.88
C LEU A 559 -28.76 33.84 -5.35
N PHE A 560 -28.22 32.62 -5.42
CA PHE A 560 -28.96 31.42 -5.84
C PHE A 560 -28.48 30.21 -5.07
N GLY A 561 -29.41 29.50 -4.41
CA GLY A 561 -29.08 28.30 -3.66
C GLY A 561 -30.16 27.93 -2.66
N GLN A 562 -30.23 26.65 -2.32
CA GLN A 562 -31.02 26.18 -1.18
C GLN A 562 -30.10 25.87 0.01
N PRO A 563 -30.53 26.16 1.25
CA PRO A 563 -29.87 25.61 2.43
C PRO A 563 -29.87 24.08 2.40
N GLY A 564 -28.85 23.48 3.00
CA GLY A 564 -28.81 22.05 3.26
C GLY A 564 -29.80 21.67 4.36
N ALA A 565 -30.23 20.42 4.37
CA ALA A 565 -31.07 19.89 5.43
C ALA A 565 -30.24 19.62 6.69
N ASP A 566 -30.83 19.86 7.87
CA ASP A 566 -30.27 19.38 9.13
C ASP A 566 -30.31 17.84 9.16
N GLY A 567 -29.28 17.25 9.76
CA GLY A 567 -29.20 15.81 9.95
C GLY A 567 -30.23 15.32 10.97
N PRO A 568 -30.73 14.08 10.83
CA PRO A 568 -31.56 13.47 11.85
C PRO A 568 -30.73 13.21 13.13
N ALA A 569 -31.40 13.23 14.28
CA ALA A 569 -30.78 12.97 15.58
C ALA A 569 -30.41 11.51 15.81
#